data_AF-A0A6N8SJS2-F1
#
_entry.id   AF-A0A6N8SJS2-F1
#
_cell.length_a   1.000
_cell.length_b   1.000
_cell.length_c   1.000
_cell.angle_alpha   90.00
_cell.angle_beta   90.00
_cell.angle_gamma   90.00
#
_symmetry.space_group_name_H-M   'P 1'
#
loop_
_entity.id
_entity.type
_entity.pdbx_description
1 polymer ?
#
loop_
_entity_poly.entity_id
_entity_poly.type
_entity_poly.pdbx_seq_one_letter_code
_entity_poly.pdbx_strand_id
1 'polypeptide(L)'
;MAPLSAFIAELIRAANKVGDVADAERVRLLGRAYVTILEAREEIGEEVEKYRQSSLSLISATGFVGRLSDQEVKELLLDAAEMIRTIKIVLDTKRAEGTR
;
A
#
# COMPACT_ATOMS: atom_id res chain seq x y z
N MET A 1 -1.77 12.09 8.52
CA MET A 1 -1.98 10.70 8.05
C MET A 1 -2.49 9.85 9.20
N ALA A 2 -3.42 8.93 8.97
CA ALA A 2 -3.73 7.88 9.97
C ALA A 2 -2.46 7.04 10.24
N PRO A 3 -2.31 6.44 11.43
CA PRO A 3 -1.19 5.55 11.71
C PRO A 3 -1.11 4.43 10.66
N LEU A 4 0.09 4.07 10.20
CA LEU A 4 0.29 3.03 9.18
C LEU A 4 -0.46 1.73 9.54
N SER A 5 -0.53 1.37 10.82
CA SER A 5 -1.29 0.20 11.32
C SER A 5 -2.79 0.28 11.01
N ALA A 6 -3.41 1.44 11.14
CA ALA A 6 -4.83 1.62 10.86
C ALA A 6 -5.11 1.50 9.36
N PHE A 7 -4.21 2.01 8.53
CA PHE A 7 -4.34 1.93 7.08
C PHE A 7 -4.09 0.51 6.55
N ILE A 8 -3.10 -0.21 7.09
CA ILE A 8 -2.92 -1.65 6.82
C ILE A 8 -4.21 -2.42 7.10
N ALA A 9 -4.85 -2.16 8.24
CA ALA A 9 -6.10 -2.83 8.60
C ALA A 9 -7.27 -2.46 7.66
N GLU A 10 -7.31 -1.22 7.15
CA GLU A 10 -8.27 -0.76 6.14
C GLU A 10 -8.09 -1.54 4.82
N LEU A 11 -6.86 -1.66 4.32
CA LEU A 11 -6.54 -2.42 3.09
C LEU A 11 -6.92 -3.90 3.21
N ILE A 12 -6.58 -4.55 4.33
CA ILE A 12 -6.94 -5.96 4.57
C ILE A 12 -8.46 -6.15 4.63
N ARG A 13 -9.20 -5.23 5.29
CA ARG A 13 -10.67 -5.30 5.32
C ARG A 13 -11.28 -5.11 3.94
N ALA A 14 -10.76 -4.18 3.15
CA ALA A 14 -11.21 -3.97 1.77
C ALA A 14 -10.93 -5.20 0.90
N ALA A 15 -9.75 -5.81 1.02
CA ALA A 15 -9.40 -7.04 0.31
C ALA A 15 -10.34 -8.20 0.65
N ASN A 16 -10.72 -8.34 1.92
CA ASN A 16 -11.63 -9.39 2.38
C ASN A 16 -13.09 -9.20 1.92
N LYS A 17 -13.46 -7.96 1.57
CA LYS A 17 -14.82 -7.60 1.12
C LYS A 17 -14.82 -7.02 -0.28
N VAL A 18 -13.84 -7.37 -1.11
CA VAL A 18 -13.56 -6.68 -2.38
C VAL A 18 -14.78 -6.58 -3.30
N GLY A 19 -15.62 -7.63 -3.34
CA GLY A 19 -16.86 -7.63 -4.12
C GLY A 19 -17.93 -6.62 -3.67
N ASP A 20 -17.83 -6.12 -2.43
CA ASP A 20 -18.69 -5.07 -1.88
C ASP A 20 -18.04 -3.67 -1.99
N VAL A 21 -16.78 -3.58 -2.43
CA VAL A 21 -16.05 -2.31 -2.54
C VAL A 21 -16.30 -1.70 -3.92
N ALA A 22 -16.90 -0.51 -3.96
CA ALA A 22 -17.13 0.22 -5.19
C ALA A 22 -15.80 0.60 -5.89
N ASP A 23 -15.80 0.66 -7.22
CA ASP A 23 -14.60 0.98 -8.01
C ASP A 23 -13.93 2.30 -7.61
N ALA A 24 -14.71 3.34 -7.31
CA ALA A 24 -14.18 4.61 -6.83
C ALA A 24 -13.38 4.46 -5.52
N GLU A 25 -13.85 3.59 -4.63
CA GLU A 25 -13.20 3.29 -3.37
C GLU A 25 -11.94 2.42 -3.57
N ARG A 26 -11.98 1.46 -4.50
CA ARG A 26 -10.80 0.68 -4.92
C ARG A 26 -9.71 1.62 -5.45
N VAL A 27 -10.04 2.56 -6.33
CA VAL A 27 -9.11 3.59 -6.85
C VAL A 27 -8.55 4.44 -5.71
N ARG A 28 -9.40 4.91 -4.79
CA ARG A 28 -8.97 5.72 -3.63
C ARG A 28 -7.97 4.96 -2.76
N LEU A 29 -8.25 3.71 -2.44
CA LEU A 29 -7.40 2.88 -1.58
C LEU A 29 -6.05 2.57 -2.24
N LEU A 30 -6.06 2.15 -3.50
CA LEU A 30 -4.83 1.84 -4.25
C LEU A 30 -3.98 3.10 -4.48
N GLY A 31 -4.60 4.23 -4.82
CA GLY A 31 -3.90 5.50 -4.97
C GLY A 31 -3.29 6.01 -3.66
N ARG A 32 -4.03 5.90 -2.55
CA ARG A 32 -3.50 6.25 -1.23
C ARG A 32 -2.37 5.30 -0.79
N ALA A 33 -2.48 4.01 -1.10
CA ALA A 33 -1.42 3.04 -0.83
C ALA A 33 -0.14 3.39 -1.58
N TYR A 34 -0.25 3.73 -2.87
CA TYR A 34 0.87 4.18 -3.68
C TYR A 34 1.58 5.39 -3.06
N VAL A 35 0.85 6.47 -2.74
CA VAL A 35 1.41 7.68 -2.12
C VAL A 35 2.08 7.36 -0.78
N THR A 36 1.42 6.57 0.07
CA THR A 36 1.97 6.18 1.39
C THR A 36 3.28 5.40 1.26
N ILE A 37 3.35 4.48 0.29
CA ILE A 37 4.56 3.68 0.04
C ILE A 37 5.67 4.59 -0.49
N LEU A 38 5.37 5.54 -1.38
CA LEU A 38 6.37 6.46 -1.93
C LEU A 38 6.98 7.36 -0.84
N GLU A 39 6.13 8.02 -0.04
CA GLU A 39 6.55 8.91 1.04
C GLU A 39 7.36 8.15 2.11
N ALA A 40 6.90 6.98 2.54
CA ALA A 40 7.57 6.21 3.57
C ALA A 40 8.90 5.59 3.09
N ARG A 41 9.06 5.37 1.78
CA ARG A 41 10.32 4.93 1.16
C ARG A 41 11.38 6.03 1.15
N GLU A 42 10.95 7.25 0.85
CA GLU A 42 11.81 8.43 0.95
C GLU A 42 12.34 8.59 2.39
N GLU A 43 11.49 8.37 3.40
CA GLU A 43 11.89 8.43 4.82
C GLU A 43 12.95 7.38 5.21
N ILE A 44 12.91 6.16 4.63
CA ILE A 44 13.89 5.11 4.95
C ILE A 44 15.19 5.19 4.15
N GLY A 45 15.24 6.01 3.08
CA GLY A 45 16.41 6.17 2.22
C GLY A 45 16.69 4.99 1.29
N GLU A 46 15.67 4.18 0.95
CA GLU A 46 15.81 3.10 -0.03
C GLU A 46 15.76 3.65 -1.46
N GLU A 47 16.62 3.15 -2.36
CA GLU A 47 16.52 3.45 -3.79
C GLU A 47 15.15 2.99 -4.31
N VAL A 48 14.33 3.97 -4.70
CA VAL A 48 12.97 3.79 -5.26
C VAL A 48 12.95 2.78 -6.42
N GLU A 49 14.07 2.60 -7.10
CA GLU A 49 14.24 1.73 -8.26
C GLU A 49 13.96 0.25 -7.98
N LYS A 50 14.36 -0.27 -6.81
CA LYS A 50 14.27 -1.71 -6.50
C LYS A 50 12.82 -2.19 -6.30
N TYR A 51 11.91 -1.28 -5.99
CA TYR A 51 10.49 -1.56 -5.77
C TYR A 51 9.57 -0.82 -6.74
N ARG A 52 10.15 -0.13 -7.72
CA ARG A 52 9.44 0.60 -8.77
C ARG A 52 8.43 -0.31 -9.47
N GLN A 53 8.76 -1.58 -9.70
CA GLN A 53 7.84 -2.52 -10.37
C GLN A 53 6.57 -2.85 -9.56
N SER A 54 6.67 -3.03 -8.24
CA SER A 54 5.52 -3.28 -7.36
C SER A 54 4.67 -2.04 -7.11
N SER A 55 5.27 -0.84 -7.17
CA SER A 55 4.54 0.43 -7.09
C SER A 55 3.87 0.80 -8.41
N LEU A 56 4.48 0.44 -9.55
CA LEU A 56 3.94 0.65 -10.89
C LEU A 56 2.68 -0.20 -11.15
N SER A 57 2.58 -1.40 -10.58
CA SER A 57 1.35 -2.21 -10.66
C SER A 57 0.18 -1.56 -9.91
N LEU A 58 0.43 -0.87 -8.79
CA LEU A 58 -0.59 -0.11 -8.07
C LEU A 58 -1.05 1.12 -8.87
N ILE A 59 -0.14 1.86 -9.50
CA ILE A 59 -0.46 3.01 -10.36
C ILE A 59 -1.24 2.56 -11.59
N SER A 60 -0.75 1.54 -12.30
CA SER A 60 -1.44 1.03 -13.49
C SER A 60 -2.82 0.50 -13.11
N ALA A 61 -2.94 -0.20 -11.98
CA ALA A 61 -4.23 -0.63 -11.45
C ALA A 61 -5.19 0.53 -11.24
N THR A 62 -4.76 1.70 -10.72
CA THR A 62 -5.68 2.84 -10.52
C THR A 62 -6.35 3.33 -11.81
N GLY A 63 -5.65 3.28 -12.95
CA GLY A 63 -6.20 3.64 -14.26
C GLY A 63 -7.05 2.54 -14.91
N PHE A 64 -6.96 1.30 -14.41
CA PHE A 64 -7.64 0.13 -14.97
C PHE A 64 -8.56 -0.58 -13.96
N VAL A 65 -8.86 0.00 -12.79
CA VAL A 65 -9.64 -0.66 -11.73
C VAL A 65 -10.95 -1.25 -12.25
N GLY A 66 -11.69 -0.52 -13.08
CA GLY A 66 -12.94 -1.01 -13.67
C GLY A 66 -12.79 -2.15 -14.69
N ARG A 67 -11.55 -2.58 -14.98
CA ARG A 67 -11.20 -3.73 -15.83
C ARG A 67 -10.54 -4.87 -15.05
N LEU A 68 -10.18 -4.64 -13.78
CA LEU A 68 -9.61 -5.66 -12.91
C LEU A 68 -10.74 -6.51 -12.33
N SER A 69 -10.49 -7.80 -12.23
CA SER A 69 -11.32 -8.71 -11.45
C SER A 69 -11.19 -8.41 -9.95
N ASP A 70 -12.20 -8.81 -9.19
CA ASP A 70 -12.18 -8.74 -7.74
C ASP A 70 -10.96 -9.45 -7.12
N GLN A 71 -10.52 -10.56 -7.74
CA GLN A 71 -9.35 -11.29 -7.28
C GLN A 71 -8.06 -10.48 -7.49
N GLU A 72 -7.88 -9.84 -8.64
CA GLU A 72 -6.73 -8.97 -8.92
C GLU A 72 -6.70 -7.77 -7.96
N VAL A 73 -7.86 -7.13 -7.72
CA VAL A 73 -7.95 -6.01 -6.77
C VAL A 73 -7.63 -6.47 -5.34
N LYS A 74 -8.11 -7.64 -4.93
CA LYS A 74 -7.80 -8.22 -3.62
C LYS A 74 -6.30 -8.46 -3.46
N GLU A 75 -5.65 -9.06 -4.44
CA GLU A 75 -4.21 -9.31 -4.42
C GLU A 75 -3.43 -8.00 -4.28
N LEU A 76 -3.76 -6.99 -5.09
CA LEU A 76 -3.11 -5.67 -5.02
C LEU A 76 -3.29 -4.99 -3.65
N LEU A 77 -4.46 -5.08 -3.03
CA LEU A 77 -4.72 -4.52 -1.70
C LEU A 77 -3.91 -5.23 -0.61
N LEU A 78 -3.75 -6.57 -0.71
CA LEU A 78 -2.95 -7.35 0.23
C LEU A 78 -1.46 -7.07 0.07
N ASP A 79 -0.96 -7.03 -1.17
CA ASP A 79 0.42 -6.69 -1.49
C ASP A 79 0.78 -5.29 -0.96
N ALA A 80 -0.11 -4.31 -1.17
CA ALA A 80 0.06 -2.97 -0.62
C ALA A 80 0.13 -2.98 0.92
N ALA A 81 -0.74 -3.75 1.58
CA ALA A 81 -0.74 -3.87 3.04
C ALA A 81 0.56 -4.50 3.57
N GLU A 82 1.09 -5.50 2.87
CA GLU A 82 2.36 -6.14 3.20
C GLU A 82 3.55 -5.18 3.03
N MET A 83 3.62 -4.46 1.91
CA MET A 83 4.67 -3.46 1.67
C MET A 83 4.68 -2.38 2.76
N ILE A 84 3.51 -1.83 3.09
CA ILE A 84 3.40 -0.82 4.15
C ILE A 84 3.81 -1.39 5.51
N ARG A 85 3.49 -2.66 5.80
CA ARG A 85 3.92 -3.34 7.03
C ARG A 85 5.45 -3.46 7.10
N THR A 86 6.09 -3.88 6.02
CA THR A 86 7.55 -4.01 5.94
C THR A 86 8.23 -2.67 6.18
N ILE A 87 7.76 -1.60 5.51
CA ILE A 87 8.28 -0.25 5.70
C ILE A 87 8.10 0.21 7.15
N LYS A 88 6.92 -0.04 7.74
CA LYS A 88 6.65 0.29 9.14
C LYS A 88 7.66 -0.38 10.09
N ILE A 89 7.96 -1.66 9.90
CA ILE A 89 8.93 -2.40 10.73
C ILE A 89 10.33 -1.76 10.64
N VAL A 90 10.76 -1.37 9.44
CA VAL A 90 12.04 -0.68 9.23
C VAL A 90 12.04 0.67 9.96
N LEU A 91 10.98 1.47 9.81
CA LEU A 91 10.85 2.77 10.49
C LEU A 91 10.85 2.63 12.01
N ASP A 92 10.11 1.67 12.56
CA ASP A 92 10.08 1.41 14.00
C ASP A 92 11.47 0.99 14.52
N THR A 93 12.18 0.14 13.76
CA THR A 93 13.54 -0.31 14.10
C THR A 93 14.52 0.87 14.13
N LYS A 94 14.53 1.71 13.07
CA LYS A 94 15.39 2.90 13.01
C LYS A 94 15.12 3.88 14.16
N ARG A 95 13.85 4.08 14.53
CA ARG A 95 13.48 4.92 15.68
C ARG A 95 13.99 4.33 17.00
N ALA A 96 13.89 3.02 17.18
CA ALA A 96 14.42 2.36 18.38
C ALA A 96 15.96 2.45 18.47
N GLU A 97 16.67 2.41 17.34
CA GLU A 97 18.13 2.52 17.28
C GLU A 97 18.63 3.97 17.49
N GLY A 98 17.95 4.97 16.92
CA GLY A 98 18.31 6.39 17.08
C GLY A 98 17.99 6.98 18.47
N THR A 99 17.37 6.20 19.36
CA THR A 99 17.07 6.58 20.75
C THR A 99 18.10 6.02 21.74
N ARG A 100 19.23 5.47 21.25
CA ARG A 100 20.34 4.97 22.07
C ARG A 100 21.57 5.88 22.02
#